data_AF-A0A920DFE1-F1
#
_entry.id   AF-A0A920DFE1-F1
#
_cell.length_a   1.000
_cell.length_b   1.000
_cell.length_c   1.000
_cell.angle_alpha   90.00
_cell.angle_beta   90.00
_cell.angle_gamma   90.00
#
_symmetry.space_group_name_H-M   'P 1'
#
loop_
_entity.id
_entity.type
_entity.pdbx_description
1 polymer ?
#
loop_
_entity_poly.entity_id
_entity_poly.type
_entity_poly.pdbx_seq_one_letter_code
_entity_poly.pdbx_strand_id
1 'polypeptide(L)'
;MAHSYTPGLKVLKNTKILKERRLPLKGSVSASIGSEVKPDEIIARTDLPGNVQMVNVANLLNVDASDVKQVMLKDIGSKIDKNDLLAETKGLFGFLNLMLSPQLQAL
;
A
#
# COMPACT_ATOMS: atom_id res chain seq x y z
N MET A 1 -0.93 51.66 9.77
CA MET A 1 0.28 51.01 9.24
C MET A 1 -0.12 49.65 8.68
N ALA A 2 -0.22 49.53 7.36
CA ALA A 2 -0.44 48.26 6.69
C ALA A 2 0.40 48.26 5.40
N HIS A 3 1.62 47.75 5.50
CA HIS A 3 2.42 47.48 4.32
C HIS A 3 1.98 46.11 3.81
N SER A 4 1.06 46.11 2.86
CA SER A 4 0.74 44.92 2.07
C SER A 4 2.01 44.54 1.31
N TYR A 5 2.71 43.52 1.80
CA TYR A 5 3.78 42.88 1.04
C TYR A 5 3.12 42.15 -0.11
N THR A 6 2.97 42.81 -1.26
CA THR A 6 2.60 42.16 -2.52
C THR A 6 3.90 41.77 -3.21
N PRO A 7 4.35 40.51 -3.10
CA PRO A 7 5.55 40.07 -3.82
C PRO A 7 5.34 40.37 -5.30
N GLY A 8 6.32 41.00 -5.95
CA GLY A 8 6.19 41.56 -7.29
C GLY A 8 5.61 40.55 -8.28
N LEU A 9 4.35 40.75 -8.65
CA LEU A 9 3.65 39.96 -9.66
C LEU A 9 4.35 40.20 -11.00
N LYS A 10 5.25 39.28 -11.37
CA LYS A 10 5.99 39.36 -12.63
C LYS A 10 5.15 38.73 -13.74
N VAL A 11 4.48 39.55 -14.52
CA VAL A 11 3.68 39.11 -15.68
C VAL A 11 4.62 38.81 -16.84
N LEU A 12 4.77 37.52 -17.15
CA LEU A 12 5.57 37.03 -18.29
C LEU A 12 4.63 36.38 -19.30
N LYS A 13 4.77 36.74 -20.59
CA LYS A 13 3.89 36.22 -21.66
C LYS A 13 4.02 34.70 -21.86
N ASN A 14 5.24 34.17 -21.73
CA ASN A 14 5.54 32.74 -21.78
C ASN A 14 6.81 32.51 -20.95
N THR A 15 6.86 31.42 -20.20
CA THR A 15 8.05 31.04 -19.42
C THR A 15 8.26 29.53 -19.50
N LYS A 16 9.51 29.11 -19.67
CA LYS A 16 9.87 27.69 -19.54
C LYS A 16 10.07 27.38 -18.07
N ILE A 17 9.38 26.35 -17.58
CA ILE A 17 9.47 25.89 -16.20
C ILE A 17 10.22 24.56 -16.19
N LEU A 18 11.28 24.48 -15.38
CA LEU A 18 11.95 23.23 -15.06
C LEU A 18 11.59 22.87 -13.62
N LYS A 19 10.97 21.70 -13.41
CA LYS A 19 10.69 21.15 -12.08
C LYS A 19 11.21 19.73 -12.01
N GLU A 20 11.95 19.43 -10.96
CA GLU A 20 12.35 18.06 -10.65
C GLU A 20 11.16 17.32 -10.04
N ARG A 21 10.81 16.14 -10.60
CA ARG A 21 9.82 15.21 -10.04
C ARG A 21 10.56 13.96 -9.61
N ARG A 22 10.85 13.83 -8.32
CA ARG A 22 11.61 12.70 -7.75
C ARG A 22 10.71 11.82 -6.90
N LEU A 23 10.77 10.51 -7.10
CA LEU A 23 10.11 9.55 -6.22
C LEU A 23 10.79 9.53 -4.84
N PRO A 24 10.03 9.45 -3.74
CA PRO A 24 10.59 9.40 -2.39
C PRO A 24 11.34 8.08 -2.11
N LEU A 25 10.94 7.00 -2.79
CA LEU A 25 11.51 5.67 -2.68
C LEU A 25 11.80 5.12 -4.08
N LYS A 26 12.53 4.00 -4.13
CA LYS A 26 12.73 3.26 -5.38
C LYS A 26 11.37 2.85 -5.95
N GLY A 27 11.18 3.05 -7.24
CA GLY A 27 9.94 2.73 -7.92
C GLY A 27 10.17 2.61 -9.42
N SER A 28 9.08 2.65 -10.17
CA SER A 28 9.08 2.56 -11.62
C SER A 28 8.72 3.91 -12.24
N VAL A 29 9.40 4.23 -13.35
CA VAL A 29 9.07 5.39 -14.19
C VAL A 29 8.38 4.85 -15.44
N SER A 30 7.17 5.33 -15.70
CA SER A 30 6.37 4.92 -16.86
C SER A 30 6.61 5.80 -18.08
N ALA A 31 7.14 7.01 -17.90
CA ALA A 31 7.47 7.92 -19.00
C ALA A 31 8.88 7.65 -19.57
N SER A 32 9.03 7.89 -20.88
CA SER A 32 10.31 7.79 -21.60
C SER A 32 10.94 9.16 -21.80
N ILE A 33 12.24 9.18 -22.09
CA ILE A 33 12.94 10.42 -22.44
C ILE A 33 12.33 11.00 -23.71
N GLY A 34 11.95 12.28 -23.66
CA GLY A 34 11.33 13.00 -24.78
C GLY A 34 9.81 12.87 -24.87
N SER A 35 9.16 12.13 -23.98
CA SER A 35 7.69 12.05 -23.94
C SER A 35 7.07 13.40 -23.54
N GLU A 36 6.07 13.84 -24.29
CA GLU A 36 5.19 14.93 -23.85
C GLU A 36 4.21 14.39 -22.80
N VAL A 37 4.07 15.10 -21.69
CA VAL A 37 3.21 14.69 -20.56
C VAL A 37 2.36 15.85 -20.09
N LYS A 38 1.13 15.55 -19.65
CA LYS A 38 0.25 16.56 -19.05
C LYS A 38 0.72 16.89 -17.62
N PRO A 39 0.39 18.08 -17.08
CA PRO A 39 0.76 18.46 -15.71
C PRO A 39 0.35 17.42 -14.66
N ASP A 40 -0.85 16.85 -14.79
CA ASP A 40 -1.43 15.91 -13.82
C ASP A 40 -1.15 14.43 -14.17
N GLU A 41 -0.34 14.19 -15.20
CA GLU A 41 -0.04 12.84 -15.65
C GLU A 41 0.87 12.10 -14.68
N ILE A 42 0.53 10.84 -14.41
CA ILE A 42 1.28 9.95 -13.52
C ILE A 42 2.41 9.31 -14.34
N ILE A 43 3.60 9.89 -14.22
CA ILE A 43 4.81 9.47 -14.97
C ILE A 43 5.71 8.48 -14.20
N ALA A 44 5.44 8.28 -12.91
CA ALA A 44 6.23 7.43 -12.04
C ALA A 44 5.39 6.97 -10.85
N ARG A 45 5.67 5.77 -10.33
CA ARG A 45 5.00 5.17 -9.17
C ARG A 45 6.01 4.47 -8.27
N THR A 46 5.75 4.45 -6.97
CA THR A 46 6.52 3.69 -6.00
C THR A 46 5.55 3.08 -5.00
N ASP A 47 5.84 1.87 -4.54
CA ASP A 47 5.07 1.21 -3.49
C ASP A 47 5.57 1.75 -2.14
N LEU A 48 4.73 2.52 -1.47
CA LEU A 48 5.03 2.98 -0.13
C LEU A 48 4.84 1.80 0.83
N PRO A 49 5.86 1.39 1.61
CA PRO A 49 5.70 0.31 2.56
C PRO A 49 4.63 0.70 3.58
N GLY A 50 3.58 -0.12 3.65
CA GLY A 50 2.48 0.08 4.58
C GLY A 50 2.84 -0.31 6.01
N ASN A 51 1.90 -0.09 6.92
CA ASN A 51 2.04 -0.53 8.30
C ASN A 51 2.00 -2.07 8.36
N VAL A 52 2.90 -2.67 9.15
CA VAL A 52 2.91 -4.12 9.37
C VAL A 52 1.85 -4.47 10.39
N GLN A 53 0.90 -5.32 10.00
CA GLN A 53 -0.10 -5.87 10.91
C GLN A 53 0.33 -7.26 11.38
N MET A 54 0.46 -7.44 12.69
CA MET A 54 0.66 -8.76 13.28
C MET A 54 -0.68 -9.42 13.58
N VAL A 55 -0.82 -10.69 13.21
CA VAL A 55 -2.04 -11.48 13.44
C VAL A 55 -1.67 -12.71 14.25
N ASN A 56 -2.20 -12.83 15.46
CA ASN A 56 -1.98 -13.99 16.31
C ASN A 56 -2.92 -15.13 15.91
N VAL A 57 -2.55 -15.87 14.87
CA VAL A 57 -3.35 -16.97 14.31
C VAL A 57 -3.59 -18.08 15.34
N ALA A 58 -2.60 -18.41 16.18
CA ALA A 58 -2.73 -19.45 17.22
C ALA A 58 -3.86 -19.13 18.20
N ASN A 59 -3.88 -17.90 18.73
CA ASN A 59 -4.92 -17.47 19.66
C ASN A 59 -6.28 -17.36 18.96
N LEU A 60 -6.32 -16.81 17.73
CA LEU A 60 -7.56 -16.58 17.02
C LEU A 60 -8.25 -17.89 16.58
N LEU A 61 -7.47 -18.91 16.22
CA LEU A 61 -7.98 -20.22 15.82
C LEU A 61 -7.97 -21.26 16.97
N ASN A 62 -7.52 -20.85 18.15
CA ASN A 62 -7.37 -21.70 19.33
C ASN A 62 -6.60 -23.00 19.04
N VAL A 63 -5.45 -22.87 18.35
CA VAL A 63 -4.53 -23.96 18.03
C VAL A 63 -3.20 -23.78 18.73
N ASP A 64 -2.49 -24.90 18.94
CA ASP A 64 -1.12 -24.86 19.42
C ASP A 64 -0.19 -24.16 18.43
N ALA A 65 0.82 -23.47 18.96
CA ALA A 65 1.77 -22.71 18.14
C ALA A 65 2.53 -23.59 17.12
N SER A 66 2.70 -24.88 17.42
CA SER A 66 3.29 -25.87 16.51
C SER A 66 2.43 -26.14 15.26
N ASP A 67 1.12 -25.98 15.40
CA ASP A 67 0.14 -26.43 14.40
C ASP A 67 -0.33 -25.30 13.48
N VAL A 68 0.03 -24.05 13.80
CA VAL A 68 -0.26 -22.86 12.98
C VAL A 68 0.13 -23.10 11.53
N LYS A 69 1.30 -23.65 11.27
CA LYS A 69 1.78 -23.90 9.90
C LYS A 69 0.86 -24.83 9.09
N GLN A 70 0.16 -25.74 9.74
CA GLN A 70 -0.72 -26.72 9.09
C GLN A 70 -2.11 -26.14 8.75
N VAL A 71 -2.52 -25.09 9.46
CA VAL A 71 -3.84 -24.45 9.31
C VAL A 71 -3.78 -23.20 8.44
N MET A 72 -2.58 -22.72 8.10
CA MET A 72 -2.38 -21.61 7.16
C MET A 72 -2.77 -22.01 5.73
N LEU A 73 -3.56 -21.16 5.07
CA LEU A 73 -3.98 -21.34 3.68
C LEU A 73 -3.11 -20.57 2.69
N LYS A 74 -2.32 -19.59 3.18
CA LYS A 74 -1.42 -18.75 2.38
C LYS A 74 0.03 -19.00 2.77
N ASP A 75 0.88 -19.17 1.77
CA ASP A 75 2.32 -19.31 1.96
C ASP A 75 3.01 -17.97 2.19
N ILE A 76 4.22 -18.02 2.76
CA ILE A 76 5.09 -16.86 2.96
C ILE A 76 5.34 -16.16 1.61
N GLY A 77 5.09 -14.85 1.56
CA GLY A 77 5.25 -14.05 0.34
C GLY A 77 4.04 -14.04 -0.60
N SER A 78 2.97 -14.74 -0.25
CA SER A 78 1.70 -14.68 -1.00
C SER A 78 1.07 -13.30 -0.92
N LYS A 79 0.47 -12.86 -2.03
CA LYS A 79 -0.42 -11.69 -2.00
C LYS A 79 -1.70 -12.03 -1.23
N ILE A 80 -2.13 -11.05 -0.43
CA ILE A 80 -3.30 -11.13 0.45
C ILE A 80 -4.18 -9.94 0.13
N ASP A 81 -5.42 -10.20 -0.26
CA ASP A 81 -6.42 -9.18 -0.51
C ASP A 81 -7.41 -9.05 0.66
N LYS A 82 -8.17 -7.96 0.68
CA LYS A 82 -9.20 -7.73 1.69
C LYS A 82 -10.25 -8.84 1.58
N ASN A 83 -10.55 -9.49 2.70
CA ASN A 83 -11.44 -10.66 2.81
C ASN A 83 -10.84 -12.00 2.36
N ASP A 84 -9.56 -12.08 2.01
CA ASP A 84 -8.91 -13.38 1.78
C ASP A 84 -8.97 -14.24 3.04
N LEU A 85 -9.00 -15.56 2.88
CA LEU A 85 -8.84 -16.49 4.00
C LEU A 85 -7.35 -16.71 4.25
N LEU A 86 -6.90 -16.40 5.46
CA LEU A 86 -5.51 -16.56 5.88
C LEU A 86 -5.24 -17.97 6.41
N ALA A 87 -6.16 -18.47 7.25
CA ALA A 87 -6.02 -19.74 7.93
C ALA A 87 -7.39 -20.30 8.31
N GLU A 88 -7.50 -21.62 8.35
CA GLU A 88 -8.71 -22.37 8.67
C GLU A 88 -8.36 -23.62 9.47
N THR A 89 -9.08 -23.86 10.56
CA THR A 89 -9.04 -25.13 11.31
C THR A 89 -10.22 -26.00 10.91
N LYS A 90 -9.95 -27.25 10.52
CA LYS A 90 -11.00 -28.27 10.40
C LYS A 90 -11.25 -28.87 11.79
N GLY A 91 -12.39 -28.54 12.40
CA GLY A 91 -12.76 -29.07 13.71
C GLY A 91 -12.81 -30.60 13.72
N LEU A 92 -12.37 -31.22 14.82
CA LEU A 92 -12.26 -32.69 14.97
C LEU A 92 -13.62 -33.41 14.95
N PHE A 93 -14.74 -32.70 15.02
CA PHE A 93 -16.09 -33.26 14.94
C PHE A 93 -17.06 -32.24 14.33
N GLY A 94 -16.90 -31.91 13.04
CA GLY A 94 -17.96 -31.35 12.19
C GLY A 94 -18.63 -30.01 12.57
N PHE A 95 -18.20 -29.28 13.61
CA PHE A 95 -19.03 -28.20 14.18
C PHE A 95 -18.45 -26.79 14.26
N LEU A 96 -17.19 -26.47 13.93
CA LEU A 96 -16.75 -25.07 13.84
C LEU A 96 -15.60 -24.90 12.82
N ASN A 97 -15.85 -24.13 11.76
CA ASN A 97 -14.80 -23.60 10.89
C ASN A 97 -14.53 -22.16 11.33
N LEU A 98 -13.38 -21.90 11.95
CA LEU A 98 -12.93 -20.53 12.17
C LEU A 98 -12.14 -20.07 10.94
N MET A 99 -12.65 -19.03 10.31
CA MET A 99 -12.11 -18.43 9.11
C MET A 99 -11.50 -17.09 9.48
N LEU A 100 -10.20 -16.94 9.28
CA LEU A 100 -9.54 -15.68 9.54
C LEU A 100 -9.36 -14.88 8.25
N SER A 101 -9.97 -13.70 8.18
CA SER A 101 -9.72 -12.76 7.10
C SER A 101 -8.92 -11.54 7.57
N PRO A 102 -7.98 -11.02 6.76
CA PRO A 102 -7.21 -9.86 7.14
C PRO A 102 -8.09 -8.62 7.04
N GLN A 103 -8.20 -7.89 8.15
CA GLN A 103 -8.74 -6.54 8.15
C GLN A 103 -7.65 -5.58 7.63
N LEU A 104 -7.38 -5.63 6.32
CA LEU A 104 -6.54 -4.61 5.68
C LEU A 104 -7.22 -3.25 5.89
N GLN A 105 -6.66 -2.46 6.80
CA GLN A 105 -6.99 -1.04 6.89
C GLN A 105 -6.45 -0.40 5.61
N ALA A 106 -7.35 0.24 4.86
CA ALA A 106 -6.94 1.04 3.71
C ALA A 106 -6.01 2.14 4.22
N LEU A 107 -4.82 2.24 3.61
CA LEU A 107 -3.97 3.42 3.72
C LEU A 107 -4.61 4.58 2.95
#